data_AF-A0A1Y1HPN5-F1
#
_entry.id   AF-A0A1Y1HPN5-F1
#
_cell.length_a   1.000
_cell.length_b   1.000
_cell.length_c   1.000
_cell.angle_alpha   90.00
_cell.angle_beta   90.00
_cell.angle_gamma   90.00
#
_symmetry.space_group_name_H-M   'P 1'
#
loop_
_entity.id
_entity.type
_entity.pdbx_description
1 polymer ?
#
loop_
_entity_poly.entity_id
_entity_poly.type
_entity_poly.pdbx_seq_one_letter_code
_entity_poly.pdbx_strand_id
1 'polypeptide(L)'
;MEVFLVAAPVFALIYFVAYFRWFKFLKGTDRADASSCCMSLLHGAVTAYFACRECLIRPWLLAAPNTPLQNKILEFSLAYFVVDSVHLLTLSPDTLFILHHIGGIVYMLTSRAYVKRGALSALSLMGAGELTSPLQNTWTLSRLCKKHSPFAEKVYQAISLPFTLVYTIVRLGLGPYLVYEVAQFYVRGGADGVVPRWLAYTWSVIITLAELGSLVWVYMLWAGLIRFYKRRKQAETKKVG
;
A
#
# COMPACT_ATOMS: atom_id res chain seq x y z
N MET A 1 9.55 -13.41 -14.30
CA MET A 1 8.61 -14.09 -13.39
C MET A 1 9.33 -14.91 -12.34
N GLU A 2 10.66 -15.01 -12.38
CA GLU A 2 11.44 -15.74 -11.39
C GLU A 2 11.27 -15.19 -9.97
N VAL A 3 11.32 -13.86 -9.80
CA VAL A 3 11.15 -13.23 -8.47
C VAL A 3 9.75 -13.47 -7.94
N PHE A 4 8.74 -13.45 -8.81
CA PHE A 4 7.36 -13.74 -8.41
C PHE A 4 7.23 -15.15 -7.83
N LEU A 5 7.79 -16.17 -8.49
CA LEU A 5 7.71 -17.57 -8.07
C LEU A 5 8.39 -17.81 -6.71
N VAL A 6 9.41 -17.03 -6.36
CA VAL A 6 10.09 -17.12 -5.06
C VAL A 6 9.39 -16.27 -4.01
N ALA A 7 8.97 -15.05 -4.34
CA ALA A 7 8.38 -14.11 -3.39
C ALA A 7 6.99 -14.55 -2.90
N ALA A 8 6.15 -15.13 -3.77
CA ALA A 8 4.81 -15.56 -3.40
C ALA A 8 4.79 -16.59 -2.25
N PRO A 9 5.56 -17.71 -2.29
CA PRO A 9 5.61 -18.63 -1.16
C PRO A 9 6.24 -18.02 0.09
N VAL A 10 7.18 -17.08 -0.05
CA VAL A 10 7.74 -16.35 1.11
C VAL A 10 6.67 -15.50 1.80
N PHE A 11 5.88 -14.74 1.04
CA PHE A 11 4.75 -13.99 1.60
C PHE A 11 3.73 -14.91 2.26
N ALA A 12 3.34 -16.00 1.59
CA ALA A 12 2.43 -16.99 2.18
C ALA A 12 2.99 -17.59 3.49
N LEU A 13 4.28 -17.90 3.53
CA LEU A 13 4.94 -18.39 4.74
C LEU A 13 4.89 -17.36 5.87
N ILE A 14 5.21 -16.10 5.58
CA ILE A 14 5.12 -15.00 6.56
C ILE A 14 3.69 -14.89 7.11
N TYR A 15 2.68 -14.94 6.23
CA TYR A 15 1.29 -14.93 6.62
C TYR A 15 0.94 -16.07 7.58
N PHE A 16 1.26 -17.32 7.19
CA PHE A 16 0.91 -18.48 8.00
C PHE A 16 1.66 -18.53 9.32
N VAL A 17 2.94 -18.16 9.36
CA VAL A 17 3.70 -18.04 10.61
C VAL A 17 3.07 -16.98 11.51
N ALA A 18 2.75 -15.81 10.97
CA ALA A 18 2.09 -14.76 11.74
C ALA A 18 0.73 -15.22 12.27
N TYR A 19 -0.07 -15.88 11.45
CA TYR A 19 -1.42 -16.33 11.78
C TYR A 19 -1.43 -17.44 12.84
N PHE A 20 -0.66 -18.51 12.62
CA PHE A 20 -0.68 -19.68 13.50
C PHE A 20 0.21 -19.52 14.73
N ARG A 21 1.28 -18.72 14.66
CA ARG A 21 2.27 -18.63 15.74
C ARG A 21 2.25 -17.32 16.51
N TRP A 22 2.29 -16.18 15.83
CA TRP A 22 2.46 -14.88 16.48
C TRP A 22 1.15 -14.32 17.01
N PHE A 23 0.09 -14.36 16.20
CA PHE A 23 -1.20 -13.73 16.52
C PHE A 23 -2.28 -14.72 16.98
N LYS A 24 -1.88 -15.89 17.49
CA LYS A 24 -2.80 -16.92 17.99
C LYS A 24 -3.75 -16.43 19.10
N PHE A 25 -3.41 -15.33 19.78
CA PHE A 25 -4.23 -14.71 20.83
C PHE A 25 -5.36 -13.83 20.26
N LEU A 26 -5.22 -13.33 19.04
CA LEU A 26 -6.30 -12.66 18.29
C LEU A 26 -7.25 -13.72 17.71
N LYS A 27 -8.47 -13.34 17.31
CA LYS A 27 -9.47 -14.26 16.74
C LYS A 27 -10.08 -13.66 15.47
N GLY A 28 -10.60 -14.50 14.58
CA GLY A 28 -11.34 -14.08 13.40
C GLY A 28 -10.53 -13.17 12.46
N THR A 29 -11.18 -12.12 11.98
CA THR A 29 -10.61 -11.12 11.06
C THR A 29 -9.41 -10.39 11.67
N ASP A 30 -9.43 -10.04 12.95
CA ASP A 30 -8.31 -9.34 13.62
C ASP A 30 -7.00 -10.13 13.54
N ARG A 31 -7.07 -11.47 13.64
CA ARG A 31 -5.88 -12.33 13.47
C ARG A 31 -5.40 -12.33 12.02
N ALA A 32 -6.34 -12.43 11.08
CA ALA A 32 -6.05 -12.44 9.65
C ALA A 32 -5.40 -11.11 9.22
N ASP A 33 -5.96 -9.98 9.64
CA ASP A 33 -5.45 -8.63 9.36
C ASP A 33 -4.06 -8.42 9.97
N ALA A 34 -3.85 -8.84 11.22
CA ALA A 34 -2.53 -8.74 11.83
C ALA A 34 -1.47 -9.57 11.07
N SER A 35 -1.87 -10.70 10.50
CA SER A 35 -0.99 -11.56 9.70
C SER A 35 -0.69 -10.94 8.33
N SER A 36 -1.69 -10.32 7.69
CA SER A 36 -1.50 -9.53 6.46
C SER A 36 -0.55 -8.35 6.68
N CYS A 37 -0.67 -7.64 7.80
CA CYS A 37 0.25 -6.56 8.15
C CYS A 37 1.72 -6.99 8.18
N CYS A 38 2.04 -8.23 8.57
CA CYS A 38 3.42 -8.73 8.54
C CYS A 38 3.98 -8.86 7.13
N MET A 39 3.18 -9.37 6.18
CA MET A 39 3.56 -9.40 4.76
C MET A 39 3.69 -7.98 4.20
N SER A 40 2.70 -7.13 4.49
CA SER A 40 2.65 -5.73 4.03
C SER A 40 3.85 -4.91 4.53
N LEU A 41 4.33 -5.16 5.76
CA LEU A 41 5.55 -4.51 6.26
C LEU A 41 6.79 -4.86 5.43
N LEU A 42 6.98 -6.14 5.12
CA LEU A 42 8.12 -6.57 4.29
C LEU A 42 7.99 -5.99 2.87
N HIS A 43 6.81 -6.12 2.28
CA HIS A 43 6.54 -5.60 0.93
C HIS A 43 6.77 -4.09 0.87
N GLY A 44 6.14 -3.33 1.76
CA GLY A 44 6.19 -1.88 1.77
C GLY A 44 7.60 -1.35 2.04
N ALA A 45 8.33 -1.92 2.99
CA ALA A 45 9.71 -1.48 3.27
C ALA A 45 10.65 -1.70 2.07
N VAL A 46 10.62 -2.89 1.47
CA VAL A 46 11.45 -3.24 0.31
C VAL A 46 11.04 -2.40 -0.91
N THR A 47 9.75 -2.30 -1.18
CA THR A 47 9.22 -1.58 -2.34
C THR A 47 9.47 -0.08 -2.22
N ALA A 48 9.19 0.54 -1.07
CA ALA A 48 9.48 1.96 -0.87
C ALA A 48 10.96 2.27 -1.11
N TYR A 49 11.86 1.49 -0.53
CA TYR A 49 13.30 1.69 -0.70
C TYR A 49 13.72 1.63 -2.18
N PHE A 50 13.41 0.52 -2.87
CA PHE A 50 13.87 0.32 -4.24
C PHE A 50 13.14 1.21 -5.25
N ALA A 51 11.84 1.47 -5.06
CA ALA A 51 11.07 2.34 -5.93
C ALA A 51 11.53 3.80 -5.80
N CYS A 52 11.67 4.33 -4.58
CA CYS A 52 12.20 5.67 -4.37
C CYS A 52 13.61 5.81 -4.93
N ARG A 53 14.47 4.81 -4.73
CA ARG A 53 15.81 4.78 -5.32
C ARG A 53 15.75 4.87 -6.85
N GLU A 54 14.95 4.05 -7.52
CA GLU A 54 14.81 4.11 -8.98
C GLU A 54 14.27 5.46 -9.45
N CYS A 55 13.30 6.05 -8.76
CA CYS A 55 12.77 7.38 -9.09
C CYS A 55 13.79 8.52 -8.91
N LEU A 56 14.72 8.40 -7.97
CA LEU A 56 15.73 9.44 -7.70
C LEU A 56 16.94 9.38 -8.64
N ILE A 57 17.35 8.18 -9.05
CA ILE A 57 18.60 8.00 -9.82
C ILE A 57 18.37 7.90 -11.34
N ARG A 58 17.15 7.55 -11.77
CA ARG A 58 16.84 7.37 -13.19
C ARG A 58 16.25 8.65 -13.78
N PRO A 59 16.53 8.94 -15.06
CA PRO A 59 15.83 10.02 -15.75
C PRO A 59 14.33 9.72 -15.80
N TRP A 60 13.51 10.76 -15.72
CA TRP A 60 12.05 10.67 -15.70
C TRP A 60 11.46 10.35 -17.08
N LEU A 61 11.74 9.14 -17.57
CA LEU A 61 11.33 8.64 -18.88
C LEU A 61 10.29 7.53 -18.70
N LEU A 62 9.02 7.90 -18.61
CA LEU A 62 7.93 6.99 -18.22
C LEU A 62 7.68 5.86 -19.23
N ALA A 63 7.87 6.11 -20.53
CA ALA A 63 7.70 5.10 -21.59
C ALA A 63 8.97 4.30 -21.93
N ALA A 64 10.07 4.51 -21.20
CA ALA A 64 11.32 3.77 -21.42
C ALA A 64 11.12 2.26 -21.20
N PRO A 65 11.93 1.41 -21.87
CA PRO A 65 11.95 -0.01 -21.56
C PRO A 65 12.24 -0.25 -20.08
N ASN A 66 11.53 -1.18 -19.46
CA ASN A 66 11.73 -1.49 -18.05
C ASN A 66 13.14 -2.02 -17.82
N THR A 67 13.82 -1.52 -16.78
CA THR A 67 15.12 -2.05 -16.37
C THR A 67 14.97 -3.43 -15.73
N PRO A 68 16.04 -4.25 -15.67
CA PRO A 68 16.00 -5.53 -14.96
C PRO A 68 15.59 -5.39 -13.50
N LEU A 69 16.06 -4.35 -12.80
CA LEU A 69 15.68 -4.10 -11.41
C LEU A 69 14.21 -3.72 -11.27
N GLN A 70 13.71 -2.83 -12.13
CA GLN A 70 12.29 -2.45 -12.15
C GLN A 70 11.39 -3.67 -12.34
N ASN A 71 11.75 -4.56 -13.27
CA ASN A 71 11.04 -5.81 -13.48
C ASN A 71 11.03 -6.72 -12.23
N LYS A 72 12.13 -6.78 -11.48
CA LYS A 72 12.19 -7.52 -10.21
C LYS A 72 11.29 -6.90 -9.14
N ILE A 73 11.25 -5.57 -9.01
CA ILE A 73 10.38 -4.87 -8.05
C ILE A 73 8.89 -5.09 -8.38
N LEU A 74 8.52 -5.01 -9.66
CA LEU A 74 7.15 -5.31 -10.11
C LEU A 74 6.76 -6.76 -9.83
N GLU A 75 7.65 -7.72 -10.07
CA GLU A 75 7.41 -9.15 -9.78
C GLU A 75 7.26 -9.42 -8.27
N PHE A 76 8.09 -8.77 -7.45
CA PHE A 76 8.01 -8.85 -5.99
C PHE A 76 6.70 -8.27 -5.45
N SER A 77 6.30 -7.09 -5.95
CA SER A 77 5.04 -6.46 -5.57
C SER A 77 3.83 -7.23 -6.07
N LEU A 78 3.88 -7.76 -7.29
CA LEU A 78 2.84 -8.62 -7.83
C LEU A 78 2.61 -9.86 -6.95
N ALA A 79 3.69 -10.48 -6.44
CA ALA A 79 3.59 -11.61 -5.54
C ALA A 79 2.88 -11.25 -4.23
N TYR A 80 3.23 -10.13 -3.60
CA TYR A 80 2.53 -9.63 -2.42
C TYR A 80 1.05 -9.40 -2.73
N PHE A 81 0.74 -8.65 -3.78
CA PHE A 81 -0.64 -8.31 -4.13
C PHE A 81 -1.50 -9.55 -4.38
N VAL A 82 -0.96 -10.57 -5.04
CA VAL A 82 -1.69 -11.83 -5.29
C VAL A 82 -1.98 -12.56 -3.98
N VAL A 83 -0.97 -12.71 -3.10
CA VAL A 83 -1.15 -13.42 -1.82
C VAL A 83 -2.10 -12.65 -0.90
N ASP A 84 -1.95 -11.33 -0.80
CA ASP A 84 -2.82 -10.49 0.04
C ASP A 84 -4.26 -10.44 -0.51
N SER A 85 -4.44 -10.49 -1.84
CA SER A 85 -5.78 -10.62 -2.44
C SER A 85 -6.52 -11.88 -1.99
N VAL A 86 -5.82 -13.01 -1.82
CA VAL A 86 -6.44 -14.24 -1.29
C VAL A 86 -6.93 -14.00 0.14
N HIS A 87 -6.13 -13.34 0.99
CA HIS A 87 -6.55 -12.95 2.33
C HIS A 87 -7.79 -12.05 2.32
N LEU A 88 -7.78 -11.00 1.49
CA LEU A 88 -8.88 -10.04 1.40
C LEU A 88 -10.18 -10.71 0.93
N LEU A 89 -10.10 -11.58 -0.09
CA LEU A 89 -11.28 -12.26 -0.64
C LEU A 89 -11.88 -13.31 0.30
N THR A 90 -11.10 -13.88 1.22
CA THR A 90 -11.54 -15.05 2.02
C THR A 90 -11.73 -14.75 3.49
N LEU A 91 -10.95 -13.83 4.07
CA LEU A 91 -10.86 -13.65 5.52
C LEU A 91 -11.13 -12.23 5.99
N SER A 92 -10.92 -11.21 5.14
CA SER A 92 -11.14 -9.80 5.51
C SER A 92 -11.58 -8.98 4.30
N PRO A 93 -12.83 -9.15 3.83
CA PRO A 93 -13.30 -8.48 2.64
C PRO A 93 -13.43 -6.96 2.85
N ASP A 94 -12.48 -6.23 2.28
CA ASP A 94 -12.53 -4.77 2.13
C ASP A 94 -12.61 -4.45 0.63
N THR A 95 -13.78 -4.01 0.16
CA THR A 95 -14.02 -3.74 -1.26
C THR A 95 -13.05 -2.71 -1.85
N LEU A 96 -12.71 -1.66 -1.09
CA LEU A 96 -11.80 -0.62 -1.56
C LEU A 96 -10.39 -1.20 -1.74
N PHE A 97 -9.95 -2.01 -0.78
CA PHE A 97 -8.64 -2.63 -0.81
C PHE A 97 -8.52 -3.74 -1.86
N ILE A 98 -9.60 -4.50 -2.09
CA ILE A 98 -9.70 -5.49 -3.18
C ILE A 98 -9.59 -4.80 -4.53
N LEU A 99 -10.35 -3.72 -4.77
CA LEU A 99 -10.28 -2.97 -6.03
C LEU A 99 -8.89 -2.34 -6.23
N HIS A 100 -8.28 -1.82 -5.17
CA HIS A 100 -6.91 -1.33 -5.18
C HIS A 100 -5.94 -2.44 -5.63
N HIS A 101 -6.08 -3.64 -5.06
CA HIS A 101 -5.23 -4.79 -5.40
C HIS A 101 -5.40 -5.22 -6.85
N ILE A 102 -6.64 -5.34 -7.33
CA ILE A 102 -6.92 -5.67 -8.74
C ILE A 102 -6.28 -4.64 -9.67
N GLY A 103 -6.46 -3.35 -9.38
CA GLY A 103 -5.84 -2.27 -10.17
C GLY A 103 -4.31 -2.37 -10.21
N GLY A 104 -3.68 -2.59 -9.05
CA GLY A 104 -2.24 -2.78 -8.95
C GLY A 104 -1.76 -4.01 -9.74
N ILE A 105 -2.43 -5.15 -9.61
CA ILE A 105 -2.13 -6.38 -10.34
C ILE A 105 -2.22 -6.15 -11.85
N VAL A 106 -3.31 -5.55 -12.33
CA VAL A 106 -3.50 -5.26 -13.75
C VAL A 106 -2.38 -4.35 -14.28
N TYR A 107 -2.06 -3.28 -13.55
CA TYR A 107 -1.01 -2.35 -13.97
C TYR A 107 0.37 -3.05 -14.00
N MET A 108 0.73 -3.76 -12.92
CA MET A 108 2.02 -4.47 -12.85
C MET A 108 2.14 -5.55 -13.92
N LEU A 109 1.11 -6.38 -14.13
CA LEU A 109 1.12 -7.44 -15.16
C LEU A 109 1.25 -6.85 -16.56
N THR A 110 0.45 -5.85 -16.90
CA THR A 110 0.48 -5.26 -18.23
C THR A 110 1.78 -4.50 -18.48
N SER A 111 2.31 -3.78 -17.48
CA SER A 111 3.61 -3.12 -17.57
C SER A 111 4.75 -4.13 -17.73
N ARG A 112 4.77 -5.19 -16.93
CA ARG A 112 5.87 -6.16 -16.86
C ARG A 112 5.84 -7.21 -17.96
N ALA A 113 4.68 -7.81 -18.22
CA ALA A 113 4.52 -8.97 -19.08
C ALA A 113 4.06 -8.60 -20.50
N TYR A 114 3.18 -7.61 -20.63
CA TYR A 114 2.59 -7.26 -21.92
C TYR A 114 3.44 -6.25 -22.70
N VAL A 115 3.60 -5.01 -22.22
CA VAL A 115 4.33 -3.96 -22.97
C VAL A 115 5.80 -3.82 -22.59
N LYS A 116 6.24 -4.39 -21.45
CA LYS A 116 7.62 -4.31 -20.91
C LYS A 116 8.11 -2.86 -20.74
N ARG A 117 7.18 -1.95 -20.43
CA ARG A 117 7.35 -0.48 -20.31
C ARG A 117 6.44 0.05 -19.21
N GLY A 118 6.67 1.27 -18.75
CA GLY A 118 5.83 1.93 -17.75
C GLY A 118 6.12 1.52 -16.31
N ALA A 119 7.23 0.82 -16.05
CA ALA A 119 7.59 0.50 -14.67
C ALA A 119 7.90 1.74 -13.85
N LEU A 120 8.60 2.74 -14.40
CA LEU A 120 8.93 3.95 -13.64
C LEU A 120 7.67 4.70 -13.16
N SER A 121 6.61 4.74 -13.99
CA SER A 121 5.33 5.32 -13.59
C SER A 121 4.58 4.49 -12.55
N ALA A 122 4.63 3.16 -12.61
CA ALA A 122 4.04 2.31 -11.58
C ALA A 122 4.81 2.43 -10.25
N LEU A 123 6.15 2.41 -10.32
CA LEU A 123 7.04 2.48 -9.16
C LEU A 123 7.00 3.83 -8.46
N SER A 124 6.84 4.95 -9.17
CA SER A 124 6.73 6.25 -8.51
C SER A 124 5.51 6.32 -7.59
N LEU A 125 4.37 5.83 -8.07
CA LEU A 125 3.12 5.79 -7.31
C LEU A 125 3.15 4.75 -6.19
N MET A 126 3.69 3.54 -6.47
CA MET A 126 3.90 2.53 -5.44
C MET A 126 4.86 3.03 -4.35
N GLY A 127 6.01 3.58 -4.73
CA GLY A 127 6.98 4.14 -3.80
C GLY A 127 6.35 5.21 -2.91
N ALA A 128 5.63 6.16 -3.49
CA ALA A 128 4.89 7.17 -2.73
C ALA A 128 3.86 6.54 -1.77
N GLY A 129 3.10 5.55 -2.24
CA GLY A 129 2.13 4.84 -1.40
C GLY A 129 2.78 4.07 -0.25
N GLU A 130 3.91 3.40 -0.50
CA GLU A 130 4.59 2.53 0.45
C GLU A 130 5.46 3.30 1.47
N LEU A 131 5.77 4.57 1.22
CA LEU A 131 6.47 5.43 2.20
C LEU A 131 5.74 5.51 3.55
N THR A 132 4.40 5.39 3.53
CA THR A 132 3.59 5.42 4.74
C THR A 132 3.36 4.03 5.34
N SER A 133 3.68 2.95 4.62
CA SER A 133 3.37 1.57 5.00
C SER A 133 4.01 1.11 6.31
N PRO A 134 5.27 1.45 6.65
CA PRO A 134 5.83 1.10 7.96
C PRO A 134 5.01 1.69 9.11
N LEU A 135 4.60 2.96 9.02
CA LEU A 135 3.75 3.61 10.02
C LEU A 135 2.34 3.04 10.01
N GLN A 136 1.75 2.84 8.82
CA GLN A 136 0.40 2.30 8.65
C GLN A 136 0.25 0.92 9.26
N ASN A 137 1.15 0.00 8.93
CA ASN A 137 1.07 -1.37 9.44
C ASN A 137 1.39 -1.44 10.93
N THR A 138 2.34 -0.64 11.42
CA THR A 138 2.60 -0.55 12.87
C THR A 138 1.38 0.02 13.61
N TRP A 139 0.71 1.03 13.04
CA TRP A 139 -0.53 1.58 13.58
C TRP A 139 -1.66 0.55 13.59
N THR A 140 -1.85 -0.19 12.50
CA THR A 140 -2.87 -1.25 12.43
C THR A 140 -2.58 -2.37 13.43
N LEU A 141 -1.36 -2.89 13.48
CA LEU A 141 -0.96 -3.95 14.41
C LEU A 141 -1.15 -3.52 15.87
N SER A 142 -0.66 -2.33 16.23
CA SER A 142 -0.82 -1.80 17.58
C SER A 142 -2.30 -1.58 17.94
N ARG A 143 -3.11 -1.11 17.00
CA ARG A 143 -4.58 -0.97 17.16
C ARG A 143 -5.26 -2.31 17.45
N LEU A 144 -4.90 -3.37 16.74
CA LEU A 144 -5.46 -4.72 16.93
C LEU A 144 -4.99 -5.34 18.25
N CYS A 145 -3.72 -5.14 18.61
CA CYS A 145 -3.11 -5.77 19.77
C CYS A 145 -3.29 -5.01 21.11
N LYS A 146 -3.76 -3.75 21.10
CA LYS A 146 -3.81 -2.89 22.30
C LYS A 146 -4.58 -3.48 23.49
N LYS A 147 -5.60 -4.32 23.25
CA LYS A 147 -6.36 -4.97 24.33
C LYS A 147 -5.59 -6.10 25.02
N HIS A 148 -4.54 -6.60 24.37
CA HIS A 148 -3.76 -7.75 24.83
C HIS A 148 -2.34 -7.37 25.27
N SER A 149 -1.90 -6.14 25.01
CA SER A 149 -0.56 -5.67 25.35
C SER A 149 -0.57 -4.17 25.68
N PRO A 150 -0.18 -3.78 26.91
CA PRO A 150 0.00 -2.37 27.28
C PRO A 150 1.04 -1.65 26.41
N PHE A 151 2.04 -2.38 25.91
CA PHE A 151 3.01 -1.83 24.97
C PHE A 151 2.36 -1.48 23.63
N ALA A 152 1.53 -2.37 23.08
CA ALA A 152 0.78 -2.12 21.86
C ALA A 152 -0.16 -0.91 22.03
N GLU A 153 -0.80 -0.76 23.19
CA GLU A 153 -1.59 0.43 23.48
C GLU A 153 -0.73 1.71 23.44
N LYS A 154 0.41 1.75 24.14
CA LYS A 154 1.31 2.91 24.14
C LYS A 154 1.79 3.27 22.73
N VAL A 155 2.18 2.27 21.93
CA VAL A 155 2.58 2.46 20.54
C VAL A 155 1.43 3.05 19.73
N TYR A 156 0.23 2.46 19.82
CA TYR A 156 -0.95 2.96 19.11
C TYR A 156 -1.25 4.42 19.44
N GLN A 157 -1.18 4.80 20.72
CA GLN A 157 -1.40 6.17 21.14
C GLN A 157 -0.33 7.13 20.62
N ALA A 158 0.95 6.73 20.66
CA ALA A 158 2.07 7.55 20.23
C ALA A 158 2.07 7.79 18.72
N ILE A 159 1.76 6.77 17.92
CA ILE A 159 1.89 6.86 16.45
C ILE A 159 0.61 7.30 15.74
N SER A 160 -0.55 7.30 16.40
CA SER A 160 -1.83 7.66 15.74
C SER A 160 -1.82 9.04 15.08
N LEU A 161 -1.33 10.07 15.77
CA LEU A 161 -1.23 11.42 15.21
C LEU A 161 -0.11 11.52 14.15
N PRO A 162 1.15 11.12 14.43
CA PRO A 162 2.22 11.13 13.43
C PRO A 162 1.86 10.40 12.14
N PHE A 163 1.27 9.21 12.26
CA PHE A 163 0.81 8.44 11.12
C PHE A 163 -0.24 9.20 10.30
N THR A 164 -1.27 9.73 10.97
CA THR A 164 -2.34 10.49 10.30
C THR A 164 -1.79 11.68 9.54
N LEU A 165 -0.84 12.42 10.12
CA LEU A 165 -0.21 13.58 9.47
C LEU A 165 0.64 13.17 8.27
N VAL A 166 1.56 12.22 8.43
CA VAL A 166 2.44 11.76 7.34
C VAL A 166 1.61 11.18 6.20
N TYR A 167 0.60 10.35 6.52
CA TYR A 167 -0.30 9.79 5.53
C TYR A 167 -1.05 10.90 4.77
N THR A 168 -1.58 11.90 5.48
CA THR A 168 -2.27 13.05 4.87
C THR A 168 -1.36 13.83 3.93
N ILE A 169 -0.12 14.14 4.34
CA ILE A 169 0.83 14.90 3.51
C ILE A 169 1.15 14.16 2.22
N VAL A 170 1.42 12.86 2.31
CA VAL A 170 1.76 12.05 1.13
C VAL A 170 0.56 11.93 0.18
N ARG A 171 -0.66 11.69 0.69
CA ARG A 171 -1.87 11.53 -0.13
C ARG A 171 -2.51 12.83 -0.61
N LEU A 172 -2.22 13.98 -0.01
CA LEU A 172 -2.74 15.26 -0.49
C LEU A 172 -1.69 16.06 -1.29
N GLY A 173 -0.42 15.78 -1.09
CA GLY A 173 0.68 16.44 -1.80
C GLY A 173 1.27 15.56 -2.90
N LEU A 174 2.06 14.56 -2.50
CA LEU A 174 2.87 13.77 -3.43
C LEU A 174 2.02 12.89 -4.37
N GLY A 175 0.98 12.24 -3.84
CA GLY A 175 0.08 11.37 -4.61
C GLY A 175 -0.58 12.09 -5.79
N PRO A 176 -1.32 13.20 -5.58
CA PRO A 176 -1.98 13.94 -6.65
C PRO A 176 -1.00 14.49 -7.69
N TYR A 177 0.16 14.98 -7.24
CA TYR A 177 1.22 15.44 -8.14
C TYR A 177 1.69 14.31 -9.08
N LEU A 178 2.04 13.14 -8.53
CA LEU A 178 2.51 12.01 -9.34
C LEU A 178 1.41 11.46 -10.25
N VAL A 179 0.17 11.39 -9.79
CA VAL A 179 -0.97 10.99 -10.62
C VAL A 179 -1.14 11.94 -11.79
N TYR A 180 -1.06 13.25 -11.55
CA TYR A 180 -1.15 14.25 -12.62
C TYR A 180 -0.01 14.09 -13.64
N GLU A 181 1.24 14.01 -13.19
CA GLU A 181 2.43 13.78 -14.04
C GLU A 181 2.32 12.53 -14.90
N VAL A 182 1.92 11.41 -14.31
CA VAL A 182 1.80 10.14 -15.03
C VAL A 182 0.60 10.16 -15.98
N ALA A 183 -0.57 10.59 -15.51
CA ALA A 183 -1.80 10.59 -16.31
C ALA A 183 -1.69 11.55 -17.49
N GLN A 184 -1.18 12.78 -17.30
CA GLN A 184 -1.05 13.75 -18.39
C GLN A 184 -0.11 13.23 -19.48
N PHE A 185 1.00 12.58 -19.11
CA PHE A 185 1.96 12.01 -20.04
C PHE A 185 1.31 10.93 -20.93
N TYR A 186 0.64 9.97 -20.31
CA TYR A 186 -0.02 8.88 -21.03
C TYR A 186 -1.21 9.36 -21.86
N VAL A 187 -2.09 10.18 -21.28
CA VAL A 187 -3.29 10.68 -21.96
C VAL A 187 -2.94 11.56 -23.16
N ARG A 188 -1.87 12.36 -23.10
CA ARG A 188 -1.42 13.19 -24.22
C ARG A 188 -0.61 12.46 -25.29
N GLY A 189 -0.32 11.18 -25.07
CA GLY A 189 0.39 10.36 -26.06
C GLY A 189 1.90 10.36 -25.96
N GLY A 190 2.44 10.69 -24.79
CA GLY A 190 3.88 10.56 -24.51
C GLY A 190 4.43 9.13 -24.65
N ALA A 191 3.56 8.11 -24.71
CA ALA A 191 3.93 6.72 -24.92
C ALA A 191 3.41 6.13 -26.26
N ASP A 192 2.94 6.98 -27.17
CA ASP A 192 2.41 6.52 -28.45
C ASP A 192 3.49 5.79 -29.26
N GLY A 193 3.08 4.75 -29.99
CA GLY A 193 3.97 3.84 -30.71
C GLY A 193 4.62 2.75 -29.85
N VAL A 194 4.58 2.84 -28.51
CA VAL A 194 5.17 1.82 -27.61
C VAL A 194 4.21 1.27 -26.55
N VAL A 195 3.18 2.03 -26.18
CA VAL A 195 2.09 1.58 -25.30
C VAL A 195 0.76 1.85 -26.01
N PRO A 196 -0.13 0.86 -26.18
CA PRO A 196 -1.45 1.08 -26.79
C PRO A 196 -2.27 2.11 -26.01
N ARG A 197 -2.98 3.00 -26.73
CA ARG A 197 -3.78 4.10 -26.12
C ARG A 197 -4.79 3.60 -25.08
N TRP A 198 -5.47 2.49 -25.37
CA TRP A 198 -6.44 1.91 -24.44
C TRP A 198 -5.78 1.56 -23.09
N LEU A 199 -4.57 1.00 -23.13
CA LEU A 199 -3.85 0.60 -21.92
C LEU A 199 -3.34 1.82 -21.15
N ALA A 200 -2.83 2.82 -21.86
CA ALA A 200 -2.42 4.10 -21.29
C ALA A 200 -3.59 4.79 -20.56
N TYR A 201 -4.79 4.76 -21.13
CA TYR A 201 -6.01 5.24 -20.48
C TYR A 201 -6.40 4.37 -19.28
N THR A 202 -6.36 3.04 -19.41
CA THR A 202 -6.64 2.12 -18.30
C THR A 202 -5.72 2.40 -17.10
N TRP A 203 -4.42 2.54 -17.32
CA TRP A 203 -3.47 2.88 -16.26
C TRP A 203 -3.79 4.22 -15.61
N SER A 204 -4.08 5.25 -16.42
CA SER A 204 -4.44 6.59 -15.92
C SER A 204 -5.71 6.57 -15.06
N VAL A 205 -6.71 5.78 -15.44
CA VAL A 205 -7.94 5.58 -14.65
C VAL A 205 -7.63 4.84 -13.35
N ILE A 206 -6.87 3.73 -13.40
CA ILE A 206 -6.51 2.94 -12.21
C ILE A 206 -5.81 3.80 -11.16
N ILE A 207 -4.81 4.57 -11.56
CA ILE A 207 -4.03 5.39 -10.61
C ILE A 207 -4.86 6.52 -10.02
N THR A 208 -5.78 7.10 -10.82
CA THR A 208 -6.69 8.15 -10.35
C THR A 208 -7.66 7.60 -9.32
N LEU A 209 -8.28 6.45 -9.60
CA LEU A 209 -9.21 5.81 -8.68
C LEU A 209 -8.51 5.35 -7.39
N ALA A 210 -7.29 4.81 -7.50
CA ALA A 210 -6.49 4.43 -6.33
C ALA A 210 -6.20 5.66 -5.43
N GLU A 211 -5.87 6.80 -6.03
CA GLU A 211 -5.62 8.03 -5.29
C GLU A 211 -6.90 8.57 -4.63
N LEU A 212 -8.03 8.61 -5.34
CA LEU A 212 -9.32 8.98 -4.76
C LEU A 212 -9.71 8.07 -3.59
N GLY A 213 -9.47 6.76 -3.71
CA GLY A 213 -9.65 5.81 -2.62
C GLY A 213 -8.79 6.16 -1.40
N SER A 214 -7.56 6.60 -1.62
CA SER A 214 -6.68 7.05 -0.54
C SER A 214 -7.20 8.29 0.19
N LEU A 215 -7.89 9.20 -0.51
CA LEU A 215 -8.52 10.40 0.07
C LEU A 215 -9.69 10.03 0.99
N VAL A 216 -10.49 9.04 0.61
CA VAL A 216 -11.53 8.47 1.48
C VAL A 216 -10.90 7.96 2.77
N TRP A 217 -9.74 7.31 2.67
CA TRP A 217 -9.03 6.79 3.82
C TRP A 217 -8.44 7.90 4.71
N VAL A 218 -7.93 9.00 4.13
CA VAL A 218 -7.53 10.21 4.88
C VAL A 218 -8.70 10.71 5.73
N TYR A 219 -9.90 10.84 5.15
CA TYR A 219 -11.09 11.25 5.88
C TYR A 219 -11.40 10.30 7.04
N MET A 220 -11.37 8.98 6.79
CA MET A 220 -11.64 7.97 7.82
C MET A 220 -10.62 8.02 8.97
N LEU A 221 -9.34 8.27 8.67
CA LEU A 221 -8.30 8.44 9.68
C LEU A 221 -8.56 9.63 10.58
N TRP A 222 -8.82 10.81 10.00
CA TRP A 222 -9.11 12.01 10.78
C TRP A 222 -10.37 11.85 11.63
N ALA A 223 -11.44 11.28 11.07
CA ALA A 223 -12.65 10.97 11.83
C ALA A 223 -12.38 9.95 12.97
N GLY A 224 -11.50 8.98 12.75
CA GLY A 224 -11.03 8.06 13.78
C GLY A 224 -10.24 8.76 14.90
N LEU A 225 -9.30 9.62 14.53
CA LEU A 225 -8.41 10.33 15.44
C LEU A 225 -9.16 11.33 16.33
N ILE A 226 -10.08 12.10 15.75
CA ILE A 226 -10.94 13.04 16.49
C ILE A 226 -11.79 12.30 17.52
N ARG A 227 -12.41 11.17 17.12
CA ARG A 227 -13.18 10.32 18.04
C ARG A 227 -12.31 9.74 19.15
N PHE A 228 -11.07 9.34 18.84
CA PHE A 228 -10.12 8.82 19.81
C PHE A 228 -9.81 9.87 20.90
N TYR A 229 -9.43 11.10 20.53
CA TYR A 229 -9.13 12.15 21.51
C TYR A 229 -10.37 12.63 22.28
N LYS A 230 -11.55 12.68 21.64
CA LYS A 230 -12.81 13.03 22.32
C LYS A 230 -13.13 12.04 23.45
N ARG A 231 -13.01 10.73 23.19
CA ARG A 231 -13.25 9.68 24.20
C ARG A 231 -12.24 9.75 25.34
N ARG A 232 -10.98 10.04 25.03
CA ARG A 232 -9.93 10.16 26.05
C ARG A 232 -10.19 11.33 27.00
N LYS A 233 -10.52 12.51 26.45
CA LYS A 233 -10.90 13.69 27.24
C LYS A 233 -12.08 13.39 28.17
N GLN A 234 -13.12 12.70 27.67
CA GLN A 234 -14.27 12.29 28.48
C GLN A 234 -13.90 11.33 29.62
N ALA A 235 -12.99 10.38 29.37
CA ALA A 235 -12.52 9.45 30.39
C ALA A 235 -11.65 10.14 31.46
N GLU A 236 -10.87 11.15 31.08
CA GLU A 236 -10.10 11.98 32.00
C GLU A 236 -11.03 12.82 32.89
N THR A 237 -12.05 13.48 32.32
CA THR A 237 -13.02 14.28 33.09
C THR A 237 -13.80 13.43 34.11
N LYS A 238 -14.17 12.20 33.76
CA LYS A 238 -14.86 11.26 34.67
C LYS A 238 -13.99 10.72 35.81
N LYS A 239 -12.66 10.87 35.75
CA LYS A 239 -11.76 10.45 36.84
C LYS A 239 -11.50 11.55 37.86
N VAL A 240 -11.87 12.79 37.54
CA VAL A 240 -11.58 13.98 38.36
C VAL A 240 -12.83 14.47 39.11
N GLY A 241 -14.03 14.08 38.69
CA GLY A 241 -15.29 14.34 39.41
C GLY A 241 -15.87 13.07 39.99
#